data_AF-X1TRG6-F1
#
_entry.id   AF-X1TRG6-F1
#
_cell.length_a   1.000
_cell.length_b   1.000
_cell.length_c   1.000
_cell.angle_alpha   90.00
_cell.angle_beta   90.00
_cell.angle_gamma   90.00
#
_symmetry.space_group_name_H-M   'P 1'
#
loop_
_entity.id
_entity.type
_entity.pdbx_description
1 polymer ?
#
loop_
_entity_poly.entity_id
_entity_poly.type
_entity_poly.pdbx_seq_one_letter_code
_entity_poly.pdbx_strand_id
1 'polypeptide(L)'
;AFNGTIPNYTEIKQKLEEKGRIFVTNTDTEVIAQLIASIALRTEGWPNILKTASSSLDGSYSLLILTAEGDIYAIRDPLGFKPLCIGELKTEERHHYIISSESCGIDVLGGKLIRDVEPGEIVHLSHQKELHSEILIKSDRTALCQFEFVYFARPDSIIDGVSIAQTRLQLGINLAKNDPLLDDPKFKENAIVVPVPDSGRSVAVGYAQEAKLPYLEGLMKNRYVWRTFIMPGQKNREAAVKEKLNPIKSFIKGKNVIILDDSIVRGTTTTKIINLIREAGAISVNVRISCPPVIKPCYMGIDFPTTSELIAGRFKNLYGEENYIEEIRKKIGADSLRYQTIDDLVSAIGKSKNQLCMA
;
A
#
# COMPACT_ATOMS: atom_id res chain seq x y z
N ALA A 1 -15.49 1.14 -13.33
CA ALA A 1 -14.86 0.99 -12.00
C ALA A 1 -13.46 1.59 -12.03
N PHE A 2 -13.01 2.18 -10.92
CA PHE A 2 -11.79 2.99 -10.87
C PHE A 2 -11.03 2.73 -9.58
N ASN A 3 -9.71 2.58 -9.69
CA ASN A 3 -8.78 2.61 -8.56
C ASN A 3 -7.70 3.65 -8.88
N GLY A 4 -7.59 4.70 -8.06
CA GLY A 4 -6.66 5.79 -8.33
C GLY A 4 -7.05 7.10 -7.66
N THR A 5 -6.45 8.18 -8.11
CA THR A 5 -6.82 9.56 -7.76
C THR A 5 -6.45 10.47 -8.92
N ILE A 6 -7.35 11.41 -9.24
CA ILE A 6 -7.17 12.40 -10.31
C ILE A 6 -7.03 13.80 -9.70
N PRO A 7 -5.81 14.31 -9.41
CA PRO A 7 -5.63 15.63 -8.83
C PRO A 7 -6.31 16.78 -9.58
N ASN A 8 -6.39 16.71 -10.92
CA ASN A 8 -7.05 17.72 -11.73
C ASN A 8 -8.57 17.51 -11.91
N TYR A 9 -9.22 16.66 -11.09
CA TYR A 9 -10.65 16.34 -11.27
C TYR A 9 -11.55 17.58 -11.19
N THR A 10 -11.24 18.55 -10.31
CA THR A 10 -12.03 19.79 -10.16
C THR A 10 -11.97 20.63 -11.43
N GLU A 11 -10.81 20.72 -12.07
CA GLU A 11 -10.63 21.46 -13.33
C GLU A 11 -11.45 20.80 -14.46
N ILE A 12 -11.39 19.47 -14.56
CA ILE A 12 -12.15 18.70 -15.56
C ILE A 12 -13.66 18.88 -15.32
N LYS A 13 -14.09 18.77 -14.05
CA LYS A 13 -15.49 18.95 -13.65
C LYS A 13 -16.00 20.33 -14.05
N GLN A 14 -15.27 21.41 -13.73
CA GLN A 14 -15.65 22.77 -14.10
C GLN A 14 -15.77 22.93 -15.62
N LYS A 15 -14.80 22.45 -16.40
CA LYS A 15 -14.85 22.50 -17.88
C LYS A 15 -16.04 21.75 -18.47
N LEU A 16 -16.52 20.70 -17.80
CA LEU A 16 -17.70 19.93 -18.22
C LEU A 16 -18.99 20.64 -17.79
N GLU A 17 -19.03 21.25 -16.61
CA GLU A 17 -20.15 22.07 -16.13
C GLU A 17 -20.39 23.28 -17.03
N GLU A 18 -19.33 23.96 -17.49
CA GLU A 18 -19.41 25.04 -18.48
C GLU A 18 -20.00 24.59 -19.83
N LYS A 19 -19.93 23.28 -20.13
CA LYS A 19 -20.55 22.65 -21.31
C LYS A 19 -21.96 22.11 -21.02
N GLY A 20 -22.53 22.43 -19.85
CA GLY A 20 -23.88 22.03 -19.45
C GLY A 20 -24.00 20.63 -18.84
N ARG A 21 -22.89 19.98 -18.46
CA ARG A 21 -22.93 18.69 -17.75
C ARG A 21 -23.30 18.92 -16.28
N ILE A 22 -24.07 17.99 -15.72
CA ILE A 22 -24.48 18.01 -14.32
C ILE A 22 -23.84 16.82 -13.61
N PHE A 23 -23.35 17.05 -12.40
CA PHE A 23 -22.73 16.04 -11.53
C PHE A 23 -23.60 15.81 -10.30
N VAL A 24 -23.83 14.54 -9.96
CA VAL A 24 -24.60 14.13 -8.79
C VAL A 24 -23.68 13.94 -7.57
N THR A 25 -22.41 13.62 -7.80
CA THR A 25 -21.40 13.34 -6.78
C THR A 25 -20.15 14.20 -6.96
N ASN A 26 -19.22 14.05 -6.00
CA ASN A 26 -17.89 14.66 -6.03
C ASN A 26 -16.80 13.57 -6.17
N THR A 27 -17.08 12.51 -6.91
CA THR A 27 -16.15 11.39 -7.09
C THR A 27 -15.42 11.48 -8.42
N ASP A 28 -14.13 11.13 -8.43
CA ASP A 28 -13.31 11.02 -9.65
C ASP A 28 -13.99 10.10 -10.68
N THR A 29 -14.64 9.03 -10.22
CA THR A 29 -15.30 8.05 -11.08
C THR A 29 -16.41 8.69 -11.94
N GLU A 30 -17.23 9.58 -11.37
CA GLU A 30 -18.27 10.26 -12.15
C GLU A 30 -17.66 11.28 -13.12
N VAL A 31 -16.63 12.01 -12.68
CA VAL A 31 -15.91 12.97 -13.54
C VAL A 31 -15.29 12.27 -14.75
N ILE A 32 -14.62 11.14 -14.55
CA ILE A 32 -14.05 10.32 -15.63
C ILE A 32 -15.15 9.82 -16.56
N ALA A 33 -16.26 9.30 -16.02
CA ALA A 33 -17.36 8.80 -16.84
C ALA A 33 -17.98 9.90 -17.71
N GLN A 34 -18.22 11.09 -17.16
CA GLN A 34 -18.75 12.24 -17.91
C GLN A 34 -17.74 12.76 -18.94
N LEU A 35 -16.44 12.74 -18.64
CA LEU A 35 -15.38 13.09 -19.58
C LEU A 35 -15.38 12.15 -20.78
N ILE A 36 -15.35 10.84 -20.54
CA ILE A 36 -15.39 9.80 -21.59
C ILE A 36 -16.66 9.96 -22.43
N ALA A 37 -17.83 10.09 -21.80
CA ALA A 37 -19.09 10.31 -22.49
C ALA A 37 -19.08 11.61 -23.32
N SER A 38 -18.39 12.67 -22.87
CA SER A 38 -18.26 13.90 -23.63
C SER A 38 -17.35 13.77 -24.85
N ILE A 39 -16.30 12.97 -24.76
CA ILE A 39 -15.37 12.71 -25.86
C ILE A 39 -16.01 11.80 -26.90
N ALA A 40 -16.76 10.78 -26.45
CA ALA A 40 -17.47 9.84 -27.30
C ALA A 40 -18.50 10.49 -28.25
N LEU A 41 -18.99 11.70 -27.93
CA LEU A 41 -19.87 12.46 -28.82
C LEU A 41 -19.18 13.02 -30.08
N ARG A 42 -17.84 13.05 -30.11
CA ARG A 42 -17.05 13.71 -31.18
C ARG A 42 -15.93 12.85 -31.75
N THR A 43 -15.70 11.68 -31.15
CA THR A 43 -14.57 10.80 -31.48
C THR A 43 -15.12 9.40 -31.67
N GLU A 44 -14.79 8.76 -32.78
CA GLU A 44 -15.16 7.38 -33.06
C GLU A 44 -14.08 6.41 -32.58
N GLY A 45 -14.51 5.21 -32.18
CA GLY A 45 -13.64 4.14 -31.71
C GLY A 45 -13.22 4.31 -30.26
N TRP A 46 -13.56 3.30 -29.44
CA TRP A 46 -13.19 3.26 -28.02
C TRP A 46 -11.70 3.50 -27.76
N PRO A 47 -10.75 2.88 -28.49
CA PRO A 47 -9.33 3.18 -28.29
C PRO A 47 -8.97 4.67 -28.37
N ASN A 48 -9.53 5.40 -29.34
CA ASN A 48 -9.28 6.83 -29.52
C ASN A 48 -9.96 7.68 -28.43
N ILE A 49 -11.19 7.33 -28.06
CA ILE A 49 -11.93 7.99 -26.97
C ILE A 49 -11.14 7.87 -25.67
N LEU A 50 -10.70 6.65 -25.35
CA LEU A 50 -10.00 6.35 -24.11
C LEU A 50 -8.60 6.94 -24.08
N LYS A 51 -7.88 6.95 -25.21
CA LYS A 51 -6.62 7.69 -25.35
C LYS A 51 -6.81 9.18 -25.05
N THR A 52 -7.81 9.82 -25.66
CA THR A 52 -8.09 11.25 -25.49
C THR A 52 -8.48 11.57 -24.04
N ALA A 53 -9.32 10.72 -23.42
CA ALA A 53 -9.68 10.85 -22.03
C ALA A 53 -8.45 10.74 -21.13
N SER A 54 -7.66 9.68 -21.32
CA SER A 54 -6.46 9.39 -20.55
C SER A 54 -5.38 10.48 -20.66
N SER A 55 -5.25 11.14 -21.83
CA SER A 55 -4.37 12.31 -22.00
C SER A 55 -4.84 13.57 -21.27
N SER A 56 -6.11 13.62 -20.84
CA SER A 56 -6.67 14.74 -20.07
C SER A 56 -6.61 14.51 -18.55
N LEU A 57 -6.33 13.27 -18.13
CA LEU A 57 -6.27 12.89 -16.72
C LEU A 57 -4.84 13.09 -16.19
N ASP A 58 -4.69 13.95 -15.19
CA ASP A 58 -3.49 13.99 -14.35
C ASP A 58 -3.73 13.12 -13.12
N GLY A 59 -2.76 12.28 -12.76
CA GLY A 59 -2.85 11.40 -11.60
C GLY A 59 -2.57 9.94 -11.89
N SER A 60 -3.20 9.08 -11.10
CA SER A 60 -3.02 7.62 -11.12
C SER A 60 -4.34 6.94 -11.35
N TYR A 61 -4.35 5.87 -12.14
CA TYR A 61 -5.59 5.12 -12.38
C TYR A 61 -5.35 3.73 -12.94
N SER A 62 -6.16 2.81 -12.46
CA SER A 62 -6.54 1.58 -13.13
C SER A 62 -8.05 1.62 -13.34
N LEU A 63 -8.47 1.58 -14.60
CA LEU A 63 -9.85 1.80 -15.00
C LEU A 63 -10.40 0.56 -15.70
N LEU A 64 -11.63 0.18 -15.35
CA LEU A 64 -12.44 -0.81 -16.06
C LEU A 64 -13.72 -0.17 -16.57
N ILE A 65 -14.00 -0.37 -17.85
CA ILE A 65 -15.20 0.15 -18.54
C ILE A 65 -15.92 -1.02 -19.17
N LEU A 66 -17.23 -1.08 -18.99
CA LEU A 66 -18.13 -1.99 -19.70
C LEU A 66 -18.98 -1.15 -20.65
N THR A 67 -18.98 -1.50 -21.93
CA THR A 67 -19.81 -0.82 -22.94
C THR A 67 -21.20 -1.45 -23.02
N ALA A 68 -22.13 -0.77 -23.70
CA ALA A 68 -23.49 -1.28 -23.89
C ALA A 68 -23.51 -2.55 -24.75
N GLU A 69 -22.52 -2.71 -25.63
CA GLU A 69 -22.32 -3.88 -26.49
C GLU A 69 -21.73 -5.08 -25.74
N GLY A 70 -21.30 -4.90 -24.49
CA GLY A 70 -20.75 -5.95 -23.64
C GLY A 70 -19.22 -6.09 -23.71
N ASP A 71 -18.52 -5.15 -24.36
CA ASP A 71 -17.07 -5.11 -24.41
C ASP A 71 -16.50 -4.54 -23.10
N ILE A 72 -15.35 -5.08 -22.67
CA ILE A 72 -14.63 -4.59 -21.49
C ILE A 72 -13.34 -3.93 -21.93
N TYR A 73 -13.12 -2.69 -21.50
CA TYR A 73 -11.85 -2.00 -21.63
C TYR A 73 -11.16 -1.87 -20.28
N ALA A 74 -9.87 -2.19 -20.23
CA ALA A 74 -9.03 -1.98 -19.07
C ALA A 74 -7.86 -1.07 -19.41
N ILE A 75 -7.64 -0.05 -18.60
CA ILE A 75 -6.64 0.97 -18.86
C ILE A 75 -5.81 1.16 -17.61
N ARG A 76 -4.49 1.25 -17.79
CA ARG A 76 -3.56 1.63 -16.74
C ARG A 76 -2.91 2.97 -17.08
N ASP A 77 -2.74 3.83 -16.08
CA ASP A 77 -2.15 5.15 -16.27
C ASP A 77 -0.75 5.07 -16.91
N PRO A 78 -0.29 6.12 -17.61
CA PRO A 78 0.97 6.10 -18.35
C PRO A 78 2.22 5.86 -17.48
N LEU A 79 2.13 6.11 -16.17
CA LEU A 79 3.22 5.84 -15.24
C LEU A 79 3.14 4.45 -14.61
N GLY A 80 2.04 3.72 -14.82
CA GLY A 80 1.80 2.41 -14.21
C GLY A 80 1.66 2.47 -12.70
N PHE A 81 1.16 3.58 -12.14
CA PHE A 81 1.19 3.83 -10.70
C PHE A 81 0.36 2.81 -9.92
N LYS A 82 -0.91 2.59 -10.31
CA LYS A 82 -1.80 1.60 -9.70
C LYS A 82 -1.66 0.24 -10.39
N PRO A 83 -1.74 -0.88 -9.65
CA PRO A 83 -1.61 -2.22 -10.21
C PRO A 83 -2.88 -2.65 -10.94
N LEU A 84 -2.69 -3.37 -12.04
CA LEU A 84 -3.75 -3.97 -12.84
C LEU A 84 -3.18 -5.17 -13.60
N CYS A 85 -3.85 -6.32 -13.53
CA CYS A 85 -3.35 -7.55 -14.11
C CYS A 85 -4.46 -8.33 -14.83
N ILE A 86 -4.04 -9.18 -15.76
CA ILE A 86 -4.88 -10.00 -16.62
C ILE A 86 -4.63 -11.47 -16.29
N GLY A 87 -5.71 -12.22 -16.11
CA GLY A 87 -5.71 -13.66 -15.95
C GLY A 87 -6.60 -14.35 -16.96
N GLU A 88 -6.45 -15.67 -17.04
CA GLU A 88 -7.36 -16.54 -17.77
C GLU A 88 -7.94 -17.63 -16.88
N LEU A 89 -9.17 -18.03 -17.17
CA LEU A 89 -9.79 -19.24 -16.66
C LEU A 89 -10.33 -20.04 -17.84
N LYS A 90 -9.73 -21.21 -18.09
CA LYS A 90 -10.17 -22.16 -19.12
C LYS A 90 -11.07 -23.20 -18.45
N THR A 91 -12.34 -23.22 -18.85
CA THR A 91 -13.30 -24.28 -18.51
C THR A 91 -13.43 -25.22 -19.70
N GLU A 92 -14.14 -26.34 -19.53
CA GLU A 92 -14.41 -27.29 -20.63
C GLU A 92 -15.18 -26.63 -21.78
N GLU A 93 -16.01 -25.63 -21.48
CA GLU A 93 -16.91 -24.99 -22.45
C GLU A 93 -16.40 -23.63 -22.95
N ARG A 94 -15.64 -22.89 -22.13
CA ARG A 94 -15.31 -21.49 -22.38
C ARG A 94 -13.94 -21.09 -21.87
N HIS A 95 -13.33 -20.13 -22.56
CA HIS A 95 -12.14 -19.42 -22.11
C HIS A 95 -12.57 -18.04 -21.62
N HIS A 96 -12.32 -17.75 -20.35
CA HIS A 96 -12.64 -16.49 -19.71
C HIS A 96 -11.37 -15.69 -19.47
N TYR A 97 -11.45 -14.39 -19.65
CA TYR A 97 -10.43 -13.44 -19.19
C TYR A 97 -10.90 -12.78 -17.90
N ILE A 98 -9.96 -12.52 -17.01
CA ILE A 98 -10.18 -11.88 -15.71
C ILE A 98 -9.27 -10.66 -15.66
N ILE A 99 -9.79 -9.52 -15.26
CA ILE A 99 -8.97 -8.33 -14.98
C ILE A 99 -9.18 -7.93 -13.53
N SER A 100 -8.09 -7.73 -12.81
CA SER A 100 -8.09 -7.47 -11.36
C SER A 100 -6.98 -6.49 -11.01
N SER A 101 -7.18 -5.68 -9.97
CA SER A 101 -6.10 -4.85 -9.41
C SER A 101 -4.93 -5.70 -8.90
N GLU A 102 -5.21 -6.90 -8.39
CA GLU A 102 -4.22 -7.81 -7.80
C GLU A 102 -4.42 -9.25 -8.29
N SER A 103 -3.32 -10.00 -8.43
CA SER A 103 -3.33 -11.38 -8.93
C SER A 103 -4.14 -12.34 -8.04
N CYS A 104 -4.23 -12.08 -6.73
CA CYS A 104 -5.03 -12.90 -5.82
C CYS A 104 -6.52 -12.92 -6.20
N GLY A 105 -7.02 -11.89 -6.91
CA GLY A 105 -8.37 -11.84 -7.45
C GLY A 105 -8.59 -12.78 -8.64
N ILE A 106 -7.52 -13.14 -9.36
CA ILE A 106 -7.52 -14.18 -10.39
C ILE A 106 -7.45 -15.56 -9.73
N ASP A 107 -6.56 -15.73 -8.75
CA ASP A 107 -6.32 -17.00 -8.06
C ASP A 107 -7.57 -17.52 -7.34
N VAL A 108 -8.33 -16.63 -6.67
CA VAL A 108 -9.55 -17.00 -5.94
C VAL A 108 -10.65 -17.54 -6.85
N LEU A 109 -10.62 -17.20 -8.14
CA LEU A 109 -11.54 -17.71 -9.17
C LEU A 109 -11.02 -19.01 -9.82
N GLY A 110 -9.87 -19.53 -9.39
CA GLY A 110 -9.19 -20.66 -10.02
C GLY A 110 -8.53 -20.31 -11.35
N GLY A 111 -8.37 -19.01 -11.65
CA GLY A 111 -7.70 -18.54 -12.86
C GLY A 111 -6.18 -18.66 -12.75
N LYS A 112 -5.51 -18.39 -13.87
CA LYS A 112 -4.05 -18.27 -13.97
C LYS A 112 -3.68 -16.87 -14.40
N LEU A 113 -2.75 -16.24 -13.68
CA LEU A 113 -2.17 -14.96 -14.08
C LEU A 113 -1.47 -15.10 -15.44
N ILE A 114 -1.79 -14.20 -16.38
CA ILE A 114 -1.11 -14.11 -17.68
C ILE A 114 0.03 -13.10 -17.58
N ARG A 115 -0.29 -11.85 -17.24
CA ARG A 115 0.64 -10.73 -17.09
C ARG A 115 -0.04 -9.52 -16.44
N ASP A 116 0.76 -8.54 -16.04
CA ASP A 116 0.30 -7.20 -15.70
C ASP A 116 -0.12 -6.41 -16.96
N VAL A 117 -1.06 -5.47 -16.80
CA VAL A 117 -1.38 -4.46 -17.82
C VAL A 117 -0.24 -3.46 -17.85
N GLU A 118 0.33 -3.18 -19.01
CA GLU A 118 1.49 -2.30 -19.13
C GLU A 118 1.11 -0.81 -18.89
N PRO A 119 2.06 0.02 -18.44
CA PRO A 119 1.84 1.47 -18.30
C PRO A 119 1.34 2.09 -19.62
N GLY A 120 0.18 2.76 -19.58
CA GLY A 120 -0.44 3.39 -20.74
C GLY A 120 -1.07 2.42 -21.75
N GLU A 121 -1.17 1.14 -21.40
CA GLU A 121 -1.87 0.13 -22.19
C GLU A 121 -3.39 0.24 -22.04
N ILE A 122 -4.08 0.06 -23.17
CA ILE A 122 -5.52 -0.21 -23.23
C ILE A 122 -5.70 -1.65 -23.68
N VAL A 123 -6.30 -2.45 -22.81
CA VAL A 123 -6.73 -3.82 -23.10
C VAL A 123 -8.21 -3.79 -23.46
N HIS A 124 -8.57 -4.43 -24.56
CA HIS A 124 -9.93 -4.61 -25.04
C HIS A 124 -10.25 -6.10 -25.02
N LEU A 125 -11.22 -6.47 -24.21
CA LEU A 125 -11.85 -7.78 -24.22
C LEU A 125 -13.16 -7.66 -24.99
N SER A 126 -13.16 -8.16 -26.22
CA SER A 126 -14.38 -8.19 -27.01
C SER A 126 -15.32 -9.30 -26.53
N HIS A 127 -16.62 -9.07 -26.61
CA HIS A 127 -17.63 -10.12 -26.45
C HIS A 127 -17.41 -11.32 -27.41
N GLN A 128 -16.67 -11.13 -28.51
CA GLN A 128 -16.44 -12.11 -29.57
C GLN A 128 -15.20 -13.00 -29.39
N LYS A 129 -14.55 -12.96 -28.21
CA LYS A 129 -13.51 -13.89 -27.69
C LYS A 129 -12.03 -13.49 -27.84
N GLU A 130 -11.69 -12.41 -28.54
CA GLU A 130 -10.30 -11.99 -28.67
C GLU A 130 -9.91 -10.91 -27.65
N LEU A 131 -8.76 -11.12 -27.00
CA LEU A 131 -8.06 -10.10 -26.22
C LEU A 131 -7.20 -9.31 -27.19
N HIS A 132 -7.47 -8.02 -27.31
CA HIS A 132 -6.62 -7.08 -28.01
C HIS A 132 -5.99 -6.13 -27.00
N SER A 133 -4.75 -5.71 -27.23
CA SER A 133 -4.16 -4.67 -26.41
C SER A 133 -3.23 -3.77 -27.21
N GLU A 134 -3.18 -2.49 -26.83
CA GLU A 134 -2.38 -1.48 -27.49
C GLU A 134 -1.86 -0.46 -26.46
N ILE A 135 -0.57 -0.11 -26.55
CA ILE A 135 0.01 0.99 -25.77
C ILE A 135 -0.25 2.29 -26.50
N LEU A 136 -1.23 3.06 -26.02
CA LEU A 136 -1.71 4.27 -26.69
C LEU A 136 -1.12 5.55 -26.12
N ILE A 137 -0.60 5.51 -24.89
CA ILE A 137 0.08 6.63 -24.25
C ILE A 137 1.41 6.14 -23.71
N LYS A 138 2.50 6.72 -24.21
CA LYS A 138 3.85 6.38 -23.77
C LYS A 138 4.33 7.40 -22.75
N SER A 139 5.10 6.92 -21.79
CA SER A 139 5.87 7.72 -20.85
C SER A 139 7.32 7.25 -20.88
N ASP A 140 8.25 8.18 -20.73
CA ASP A 140 9.69 7.88 -20.65
C ASP A 140 10.09 7.23 -19.32
N ARG A 141 9.18 7.23 -18.34
CA ARG A 141 9.37 6.63 -17.02
C ARG A 141 8.12 5.99 -16.48
N THR A 142 8.31 5.10 -15.50
CA THR A 142 7.25 4.55 -14.66
C THR A 142 7.34 5.12 -13.24
N ALA A 143 6.29 4.93 -12.46
CA ALA A 143 6.21 5.37 -11.08
C ALA A 143 5.31 4.44 -10.26
N LEU A 144 5.56 3.13 -10.34
CA LEU A 144 4.82 2.12 -9.62
C LEU A 144 4.80 2.43 -8.11
N CYS A 145 3.63 2.32 -7.48
CA CYS A 145 3.48 2.67 -6.07
C CYS A 145 4.26 1.70 -5.17
N GLN A 146 5.34 2.18 -4.55
CA GLN A 146 6.12 1.38 -3.58
C GLN A 146 5.28 0.91 -2.38
N PHE A 147 4.23 1.67 -2.03
CA PHE A 147 3.42 1.40 -0.84
C PHE A 147 2.52 0.16 -0.99
N GLU A 148 2.26 -0.29 -2.23
CA GLU A 148 1.63 -1.58 -2.51
C GLU A 148 2.47 -2.73 -1.94
N PHE A 149 3.79 -2.69 -2.15
CA PHE A 149 4.75 -3.69 -1.66
C PHE A 149 4.91 -3.66 -0.14
N VAL A 150 4.93 -2.46 0.43
CA VAL A 150 5.14 -2.29 1.87
C VAL A 150 3.92 -2.71 2.69
N TYR A 151 2.71 -2.34 2.25
CA TYR A 151 1.51 -2.47 3.08
C TYR A 151 0.23 -2.84 2.32
N PHE A 152 -0.10 -2.11 1.24
CA PHE A 152 -1.48 -2.07 0.74
C PHE A 152 -1.93 -3.38 0.07
N ALA A 153 -1.08 -3.97 -0.79
CA ALA A 153 -1.39 -5.20 -1.48
C ALA A 153 -1.36 -6.42 -0.55
N ARG A 154 -2.07 -7.48 -0.92
CA ARG A 154 -2.02 -8.73 -0.17
C ARG A 154 -0.68 -9.45 -0.38
N PRO A 155 -0.16 -10.17 0.65
CA PRO A 155 1.10 -10.90 0.53
C PRO A 155 1.11 -11.96 -0.58
N ASP A 156 -0.05 -12.55 -0.89
CA ASP A 156 -0.20 -13.59 -1.92
C ASP A 156 -0.33 -13.03 -3.35
N SER A 157 -0.25 -11.71 -3.52
CA SER A 157 -0.29 -11.06 -4.82
C SER A 157 1.09 -10.96 -5.48
N ILE A 158 1.07 -10.88 -6.81
CA ILE A 158 2.19 -10.51 -7.68
C ILE A 158 1.79 -9.23 -8.40
N ILE A 159 2.67 -8.22 -8.36
CA ILE A 159 2.47 -6.92 -9.03
C ILE A 159 3.71 -6.62 -9.88
N ASP A 160 3.52 -6.38 -11.17
CA ASP A 160 4.58 -6.12 -12.15
C ASP A 160 5.71 -7.17 -12.10
N GLY A 161 5.30 -8.44 -11.99
CA GLY A 161 6.18 -9.60 -11.85
C GLY A 161 6.89 -9.74 -10.49
N VAL A 162 6.57 -8.91 -9.51
CA VAL A 162 7.21 -8.92 -8.18
C VAL A 162 6.26 -9.49 -7.12
N SER A 163 6.73 -10.49 -6.38
CA SER A 163 5.97 -11.10 -5.28
C SER A 163 5.96 -10.21 -4.03
N ILE A 164 4.77 -9.88 -3.54
CA ILE A 164 4.61 -9.03 -2.34
C ILE A 164 5.19 -9.72 -1.10
N ALA A 165 4.91 -11.01 -0.89
CA ALA A 165 5.47 -11.76 0.24
C ALA A 165 7.01 -11.80 0.22
N GLN A 166 7.64 -12.04 -0.94
CA GLN A 166 9.10 -12.08 -1.04
C GLN A 166 9.72 -10.72 -0.79
N THR A 167 9.14 -9.64 -1.34
CA THR A 167 9.59 -8.28 -1.04
C THR A 167 9.53 -7.99 0.45
N ARG A 168 8.42 -8.32 1.13
CA ARG A 168 8.30 -8.09 2.58
C ARG A 168 9.29 -8.93 3.39
N LEU A 169 9.56 -10.16 2.98
CA LEU A 169 10.62 -10.98 3.59
C LEU A 169 11.99 -10.29 3.45
N GLN A 170 12.32 -9.82 2.25
CA GLN A 170 13.59 -9.13 1.98
C GLN A 170 13.71 -7.80 2.73
N LEU A 171 12.62 -7.06 2.93
CA LEU A 171 12.61 -5.87 3.78
C LEU A 171 13.04 -6.21 5.20
N GLY A 172 12.56 -7.32 5.75
CA GLY A 172 12.96 -7.80 7.07
C GLY A 172 14.44 -8.17 7.15
N ILE A 173 14.95 -8.87 6.14
CA ILE A 173 16.36 -9.23 6.03
C ILE A 173 17.24 -7.98 5.99
N ASN A 174 16.90 -6.99 5.16
CA ASN A 174 17.66 -5.75 5.05
C ASN A 174 17.69 -4.97 6.37
N LEU A 175 16.55 -4.90 7.08
CA LEU A 175 16.47 -4.29 8.39
C LEU A 175 17.40 -4.97 9.40
N ALA A 176 17.43 -6.31 9.43
CA ALA A 176 18.27 -7.07 10.35
C ALA A 176 19.76 -6.91 10.03
N LYS A 177 20.17 -6.99 8.76
CA LYS A 177 21.58 -6.80 8.35
C LYS A 177 22.17 -5.48 8.83
N ASN A 178 21.32 -4.45 8.87
CA ASN A 178 21.73 -3.10 9.22
C ASN A 178 21.46 -2.77 10.69
N ASP A 179 21.04 -3.71 11.55
CA ASP A 179 20.63 -3.42 12.92
C ASP A 179 21.77 -3.56 13.95
N PRO A 180 22.29 -2.44 14.50
CA PRO A 180 23.41 -2.49 15.45
C PRO A 180 23.04 -3.12 16.80
N LEU A 181 21.75 -3.25 17.14
CA LEU A 181 21.37 -3.99 18.36
C LEU A 181 21.77 -5.46 18.29
N LEU A 182 21.93 -6.01 17.10
CA LEU A 182 22.33 -7.40 16.92
C LEU A 182 23.83 -7.62 17.20
N ASP A 183 24.62 -6.55 17.34
CA ASP A 183 26.03 -6.63 17.70
C ASP A 183 26.23 -6.81 19.22
N ASP A 184 25.20 -6.58 20.04
CA ASP A 184 25.25 -6.78 21.50
C ASP A 184 24.79 -8.20 21.88
N PRO A 185 25.70 -9.10 22.34
CA PRO A 185 25.34 -10.45 22.73
C PRO A 185 24.39 -10.50 23.93
N LYS A 186 24.49 -9.55 24.87
CA LYS A 186 23.64 -9.51 26.07
C LYS A 186 22.21 -9.15 25.70
N PHE A 187 22.06 -8.24 24.73
CA PHE A 187 20.75 -7.93 24.19
C PHE A 187 20.09 -9.18 23.58
N LYS A 188 20.84 -9.92 22.75
CA LYS A 188 20.36 -11.09 22.02
C LYS A 188 19.92 -12.26 22.90
N GLU A 189 20.53 -12.45 24.07
CA GLU A 189 20.19 -13.54 24.99
C GLU A 189 18.69 -13.61 25.33
N ASN A 190 18.04 -12.44 25.43
CA ASN A 190 16.62 -12.32 25.73
C ASN A 190 15.82 -11.64 24.61
N ALA A 191 16.39 -11.51 23.41
CA ALA A 191 15.72 -10.86 22.30
C ALA A 191 14.71 -11.78 21.60
N ILE A 192 13.55 -11.23 21.28
CA ILE A 192 12.51 -11.90 20.48
C ILE A 192 12.00 -10.94 19.41
N VAL A 193 11.61 -11.51 18.27
CA VAL A 193 11.03 -10.77 17.15
C VAL A 193 9.51 -10.96 17.18
N VAL A 194 8.78 -9.86 17.26
CA VAL A 194 7.32 -9.84 17.38
C VAL A 194 6.72 -9.00 16.26
N PRO A 195 5.87 -9.56 15.38
CA PRO A 195 5.19 -8.77 14.38
C PRO A 195 4.08 -7.91 15.01
N VAL A 196 3.82 -6.75 14.42
CA VAL A 196 2.52 -6.09 14.51
C VAL A 196 1.60 -6.73 13.47
N PRO A 197 0.55 -7.48 13.88
CA PRO A 197 -0.26 -8.23 12.93
C PRO A 197 -1.28 -7.34 12.19
N ASP A 198 -1.60 -7.63 10.93
CA ASP A 198 -1.14 -8.81 10.14
C ASP A 198 0.00 -8.48 9.18
N SER A 199 0.17 -7.22 8.80
CA SER A 199 1.12 -6.73 7.78
C SER A 199 2.59 -6.96 8.16
N GLY A 200 2.94 -6.78 9.43
CA GLY A 200 4.31 -6.95 9.92
C GLY A 200 4.83 -8.39 9.92
N ARG A 201 3.98 -9.40 9.66
CA ARG A 201 4.35 -10.83 9.77
C ARG A 201 5.47 -11.23 8.80
N SER A 202 5.34 -10.91 7.52
CA SER A 202 6.33 -11.33 6.51
C SER A 202 7.70 -10.69 6.76
N VAL A 203 7.70 -9.42 7.16
CA VAL A 203 8.91 -8.68 7.54
C VAL A 203 9.54 -9.28 8.80
N ALA A 204 8.74 -9.59 9.82
CA ALA A 204 9.22 -10.22 11.04
C ALA A 204 9.84 -11.59 10.81
N VAL A 205 9.30 -12.40 9.90
CA VAL A 205 9.91 -13.68 9.51
C VAL A 205 11.31 -13.44 8.91
N GLY A 206 11.43 -12.52 7.96
CA GLY A 206 12.72 -12.24 7.31
C GLY A 206 13.74 -11.66 8.28
N TYR A 207 13.31 -10.74 9.13
CA TYR A 207 14.16 -10.15 10.18
C TYR A 207 14.64 -11.23 11.17
N ALA A 208 13.75 -12.09 11.66
CA ALA A 208 14.09 -13.14 12.62
C ALA A 208 15.08 -14.17 12.06
N GLN A 209 14.90 -14.56 10.79
CA GLN A 209 15.79 -15.48 10.10
C GLN A 209 17.22 -14.92 9.97
N GLU A 210 17.34 -13.68 9.51
CA GLU A 210 18.64 -13.02 9.35
C GLU A 210 19.30 -12.73 10.72
N ALA A 211 18.53 -12.24 11.68
CA ALA A 211 19.02 -11.94 13.03
C ALA A 211 19.36 -13.19 13.86
N LYS A 212 18.88 -14.36 13.43
CA LYS A 212 18.91 -15.64 14.16
C LYS A 212 18.28 -15.52 15.54
N LEU A 213 17.10 -14.89 15.59
CA LEU A 213 16.32 -14.69 16.81
C LEU A 213 14.99 -15.43 16.74
N PRO A 214 14.40 -15.84 17.89
CA PRO A 214 13.08 -16.45 17.90
C PRO A 214 12.01 -15.47 17.39
N TYR A 215 11.26 -15.90 16.37
CA TYR A 215 10.00 -15.27 15.98
C TYR A 215 8.89 -15.77 16.91
N LEU A 216 8.14 -14.86 17.52
CA LEU A 216 7.00 -15.19 18.37
C LEU A 216 5.81 -14.28 18.06
N GLU A 217 4.62 -14.88 18.02
CA GLU A 217 3.36 -14.13 18.00
C GLU A 217 3.11 -13.53 19.39
N GLY A 218 3.78 -12.42 19.69
CA GLY A 218 3.65 -11.70 20.96
C GLY A 218 2.39 -10.81 21.04
N LEU A 219 1.79 -10.49 19.90
CA LEU A 219 0.57 -9.70 19.79
C LEU A 219 -0.47 -10.49 19.00
N MET A 220 -1.67 -10.61 19.54
CA MET A 220 -2.80 -11.22 18.84
C MET A 220 -3.78 -10.15 18.40
N LYS A 221 -4.09 -10.13 17.10
CA LYS A 221 -5.17 -9.30 16.56
C LYS A 221 -6.52 -9.87 16.92
N ASN A 222 -7.35 -9.04 17.53
CA ASN A 222 -8.74 -9.36 17.76
C ASN A 222 -9.46 -9.28 16.40
N ARG A 223 -9.87 -10.44 15.86
CA ARG A 223 -10.51 -10.51 14.55
C ARG A 223 -11.95 -9.98 14.56
N TYR A 224 -12.59 -9.98 15.74
CA TYR A 224 -14.01 -9.66 15.93
C TYR A 224 -14.21 -8.33 16.65
N VAL A 225 -13.63 -7.26 16.11
CA VAL A 225 -13.74 -5.91 16.69
C VAL A 225 -14.73 -5.10 15.86
N TRP A 226 -15.84 -4.70 16.47
CA TRP A 226 -16.85 -3.86 15.83
C TRP A 226 -16.41 -2.40 15.73
N ARG A 227 -17.08 -1.61 14.89
CA ARG A 227 -16.95 -0.14 14.94
C ARG A 227 -17.37 0.31 16.34
N THR A 228 -16.51 1.06 17.03
CA THR A 228 -16.83 1.64 18.34
C THR A 228 -18.07 2.52 18.20
N PHE A 229 -19.18 2.17 18.88
CA PHE A 229 -20.34 3.05 19.00
C PHE A 229 -19.95 4.31 19.77
N ILE A 230 -20.66 5.43 19.52
CA ILE A 230 -20.42 6.71 20.19
C ILE A 230 -20.48 6.50 21.71
N MET A 231 -19.33 6.50 22.38
CA MET A 231 -19.24 6.40 23.83
C MET A 231 -19.16 7.82 24.42
N PRO A 232 -20.04 8.21 25.36
CA PRO A 232 -19.93 9.50 26.04
C PRO A 232 -18.74 9.47 27.00
N GLY A 233 -17.76 10.37 26.80
CA GLY A 233 -16.68 10.63 27.75
C GLY A 233 -15.25 10.50 27.19
N GLN A 234 -14.42 11.51 27.46
CA GLN A 234 -13.04 11.64 26.99
C GLN A 234 -12.07 10.56 27.53
N LYS A 235 -12.43 9.91 28.66
CA LYS A 235 -11.60 8.89 29.34
C LYS A 235 -11.54 7.52 28.63
N ASN A 236 -12.40 7.23 27.65
CA ASN A 236 -12.48 5.90 27.03
C ASN A 236 -11.75 5.74 25.68
N ARG A 237 -10.99 6.73 25.21
CA ARG A 237 -10.17 6.61 23.97
C ARG A 237 -8.93 5.72 24.11
N GLU A 238 -8.51 5.40 25.33
CA GLU A 238 -7.41 4.47 25.59
C GLU A 238 -7.82 3.00 25.37
N ALA A 239 -9.11 2.66 25.54
CA ALA A 239 -9.64 1.31 25.34
C ALA A 239 -9.55 0.83 23.88
N ALA A 240 -9.62 1.73 22.90
CA ALA A 240 -9.74 1.39 21.47
C ALA A 240 -8.56 0.62 20.85
N VAL A 241 -7.38 0.56 21.49
CA VAL A 241 -6.27 -0.32 21.02
C VAL A 241 -6.20 -1.62 21.80
N LYS A 242 -6.54 -1.63 23.10
CA LYS A 242 -6.80 -2.89 23.84
C LYS A 242 -7.92 -3.70 23.17
N GLU A 243 -8.87 -3.00 22.55
CA GLU A 243 -9.91 -3.61 21.73
C GLU A 243 -9.35 -4.29 20.47
N LYS A 244 -8.22 -3.83 19.90
CA LYS A 244 -7.69 -4.33 18.62
C LYS A 244 -6.58 -5.38 18.76
N LEU A 245 -5.73 -5.24 19.77
CA LEU A 245 -4.55 -6.09 19.97
C LEU A 245 -4.45 -6.53 21.43
N ASN A 246 -4.16 -7.81 21.64
CA ASN A 246 -3.90 -8.40 22.95
C ASN A 246 -2.45 -8.91 23.05
N PRO A 247 -1.67 -8.50 24.07
CA PRO A 247 -0.33 -9.05 24.27
C PRO A 247 -0.38 -10.46 24.87
N ILE A 248 0.43 -11.37 24.33
CA ILE A 248 0.63 -12.71 24.88
C ILE A 248 1.74 -12.63 25.94
N LYS A 249 1.35 -12.33 27.17
CA LYS A 249 2.27 -12.04 28.30
C LYS A 249 3.30 -13.14 28.55
N SER A 250 2.95 -14.41 28.34
CA SER A 250 3.86 -15.55 28.51
C SER A 250 5.06 -15.51 27.55
N PHE A 251 4.93 -14.87 26.39
CA PHE A 251 6.03 -14.69 25.43
C PHE A 251 6.81 -13.39 25.67
N ILE A 252 6.15 -12.34 26.16
CA ILE A 252 6.74 -11.00 26.29
C ILE A 252 7.51 -10.80 27.60
N LYS A 253 7.03 -11.36 28.72
CA LYS A 253 7.56 -11.06 30.06
C LYS A 253 9.05 -11.39 30.16
N GLY A 254 9.86 -10.41 30.56
CA GLY A 254 11.31 -10.56 30.75
C GLY A 254 12.11 -10.62 29.44
N LYS A 255 11.55 -10.15 28.31
CA LYS A 255 12.22 -10.18 27.00
C LYS A 255 12.56 -8.79 26.46
N ASN A 256 13.62 -8.73 25.66
CA ASN A 256 13.92 -7.60 24.79
C ASN A 256 13.10 -7.77 23.50
N VAL A 257 12.02 -7.00 23.36
CA VAL A 257 11.10 -7.18 22.25
C VAL A 257 11.53 -6.30 21.08
N ILE A 258 11.75 -6.90 19.92
CA ILE A 258 11.91 -6.18 18.65
C ILE A 258 10.57 -6.27 17.91
N ILE A 259 9.85 -5.15 17.81
CA ILE A 259 8.59 -5.08 17.07
C ILE A 259 8.82 -4.69 15.63
N LEU A 260 8.17 -5.41 14.73
CA LEU A 260 8.20 -5.16 13.28
C LEU A 260 6.83 -4.67 12.84
N ASP A 261 6.78 -3.44 12.33
CA ASP A 261 5.58 -2.80 11.81
C ASP A 261 5.84 -2.26 10.39
N ASP A 262 4.79 -2.07 9.60
CA ASP A 262 4.95 -1.64 8.21
C ASP A 262 5.33 -0.16 8.10
N SER A 263 4.68 0.71 8.87
CA SER A 263 4.80 2.16 8.75
C SER A 263 4.45 2.87 10.06
N ILE A 264 4.93 4.12 10.22
CA ILE A 264 4.47 5.02 11.27
C ILE A 264 3.92 6.29 10.63
N VAL A 265 2.59 6.44 10.65
CA VAL A 265 1.89 7.60 10.09
C VAL A 265 1.73 8.70 11.15
N ARG A 266 0.84 8.51 12.12
CA ARG A 266 0.59 9.47 13.22
C ARG A 266 1.35 9.14 14.51
N GLY A 267 1.91 7.94 14.62
CA GLY A 267 2.61 7.44 15.82
C GLY A 267 1.71 6.98 16.98
N THR A 268 0.44 7.38 17.01
CA THR A 268 -0.48 7.07 18.12
C THR A 268 -0.71 5.57 18.34
N THR A 269 -0.84 4.78 17.27
CA THR A 269 -0.98 3.33 17.34
C THR A 269 0.29 2.69 17.89
N THR A 270 1.45 3.05 17.34
CA THR A 270 2.77 2.53 17.76
C THR A 270 3.05 2.81 19.23
N THR A 271 2.78 4.04 19.72
CA THR A 271 2.91 4.38 21.16
C THR A 271 2.06 3.45 22.04
N LYS A 272 0.82 3.17 21.64
CA LYS A 272 -0.07 2.29 22.39
C LYS A 272 0.42 0.84 22.37
N ILE A 273 0.93 0.35 21.23
CA ILE A 273 1.54 -0.99 21.12
C ILE A 273 2.75 -1.11 22.05
N ILE A 274 3.64 -0.12 22.05
CA ILE A 274 4.82 -0.09 22.94
C ILE A 274 4.38 -0.17 24.41
N ASN A 275 3.38 0.63 24.81
CA ASN A 275 2.85 0.61 26.17
C ASN A 275 2.25 -0.75 26.54
N LEU A 276 1.49 -1.39 25.64
CA LEU A 276 0.94 -2.72 25.88
C LEU A 276 2.03 -3.79 26.10
N ILE A 277 3.11 -3.73 25.34
CA ILE A 277 4.24 -4.65 25.47
C ILE A 277 5.01 -4.40 26.76
N ARG A 278 5.21 -3.12 27.14
CA ARG A 278 5.81 -2.75 28.43
C ARG A 278 4.95 -3.21 29.61
N GLU A 279 3.62 -2.98 29.56
CA GLU A 279 2.66 -3.48 30.55
C GLU A 279 2.65 -5.01 30.67
N ALA A 280 2.97 -5.73 29.58
CA ALA A 280 3.13 -7.18 29.57
C ALA A 280 4.47 -7.66 30.18
N GLY A 281 5.36 -6.74 30.57
CA GLY A 281 6.59 -7.02 31.30
C GLY A 281 7.85 -7.15 30.44
N ALA A 282 7.88 -6.56 29.24
CA ALA A 282 9.11 -6.50 28.44
C ALA A 282 10.22 -5.71 29.15
N ILE A 283 11.48 -6.12 28.96
CA ILE A 283 12.67 -5.39 29.43
C ILE A 283 12.90 -4.14 28.59
N SER A 284 12.79 -4.28 27.26
CA SER A 284 12.92 -3.21 26.28
C SER A 284 11.99 -3.44 25.10
N VAL A 285 11.59 -2.37 24.41
CA VAL A 285 10.76 -2.38 23.20
C VAL A 285 11.46 -1.59 22.10
N ASN A 286 11.91 -2.31 21.08
CA ASN A 286 12.75 -1.83 19.99
C ASN A 286 11.95 -1.89 18.69
N VAL A 287 11.77 -0.74 18.03
CA VAL A 287 10.85 -0.61 16.90
C VAL A 287 11.61 -0.63 15.60
N ARG A 288 11.16 -1.46 14.65
CA ARG A 288 11.70 -1.60 13.31
C ARG A 288 10.59 -1.47 12.29
N ILE A 289 10.74 -0.50 11.37
CA ILE A 289 9.71 -0.12 10.42
C ILE A 289 10.17 -0.47 9.01
N SER A 290 9.42 -1.29 8.28
CA SER A 290 9.81 -1.74 6.93
C SER A 290 9.60 -0.71 5.82
N CYS A 291 9.07 0.46 6.15
CA CYS A 291 8.97 1.62 5.27
C CYS A 291 9.98 2.70 5.70
N PRO A 292 10.53 3.48 4.76
CA PRO A 292 11.14 4.77 5.07
C PRO A 292 10.16 5.71 5.79
N PRO A 293 10.65 6.74 6.50
CA PRO A 293 9.77 7.69 7.18
C PRO A 293 8.80 8.39 6.21
N VAL A 294 7.50 8.33 6.50
CA VAL A 294 6.47 8.98 5.68
C VAL A 294 6.41 10.47 6.01
N ILE A 295 7.06 11.28 5.17
CA ILE A 295 7.23 12.72 5.42
C ILE A 295 6.25 13.61 4.64
N LYS A 296 5.55 13.06 3.64
CA LYS A 296 4.59 13.78 2.79
C LYS A 296 3.33 12.93 2.57
N PRO A 297 2.17 13.57 2.34
CA PRO A 297 0.96 12.86 1.93
C PRO A 297 1.10 12.32 0.50
N CYS A 298 0.33 11.28 0.20
CA CYS A 298 0.20 10.77 -1.16
C CYS A 298 -0.90 11.54 -1.91
N TYR A 299 -0.61 11.95 -3.14
CA TYR A 299 -1.57 12.58 -4.05
C TYR A 299 -2.06 11.64 -5.16
N MET A 300 -1.67 10.36 -5.07
CA MET A 300 -1.87 9.33 -6.09
C MET A 300 -2.69 8.14 -5.53
N GLY A 301 -3.57 8.41 -4.56
CA GLY A 301 -4.58 7.42 -4.15
C GLY A 301 -4.21 6.49 -3.01
N ILE A 302 -3.31 6.88 -2.11
CA ILE A 302 -3.28 6.33 -0.74
C ILE A 302 -3.74 7.45 0.20
N ASP A 303 -4.73 7.15 1.05
CA ASP A 303 -5.28 8.13 1.99
C ASP A 303 -4.30 8.38 3.15
N PHE A 304 -3.45 9.39 2.98
CA PHE A 304 -2.57 9.90 4.02
C PHE A 304 -3.08 11.21 4.59
N PRO A 305 -2.89 11.44 5.90
CA PRO A 305 -3.20 12.73 6.50
C PRO A 305 -2.21 13.79 6.06
N THR A 306 -2.46 15.04 6.46
CA THR A 306 -1.60 16.17 6.10
C THR A 306 -0.18 16.04 6.67
N THR A 307 0.79 16.75 6.07
CA THR A 307 2.19 16.75 6.53
C THR A 307 2.36 17.10 8.01
N SER A 308 1.51 17.98 8.56
CA SER A 308 1.54 18.37 9.97
C SER A 308 1.00 17.28 10.91
N GLU A 309 0.20 16.35 10.39
CA GLU A 309 -0.33 15.20 11.13
C GLU A 309 0.57 13.97 11.00
N LEU A 310 1.37 13.88 9.94
CA LEU A 310 2.42 12.87 9.80
C LEU A 310 3.51 13.12 10.85
N ILE A 311 3.79 12.13 11.69
CA ILE A 311 4.77 12.31 12.77
C ILE A 311 6.16 12.61 12.22
N ALA A 312 6.57 11.89 11.15
CA ALA A 312 7.85 12.11 10.52
C ALA A 312 7.90 13.43 9.74
N GLY A 313 6.85 13.77 8.97
CA GLY A 313 6.77 15.06 8.26
C GLY A 313 6.84 16.25 9.22
N ARG A 314 6.02 16.23 10.28
CA ARG A 314 6.02 17.26 11.33
C ARG A 314 7.38 17.35 12.03
N PHE A 315 7.95 16.23 12.45
CA PHE A 315 9.18 16.24 13.26
C PHE A 315 10.40 16.63 12.42
N LYS A 316 10.45 16.22 11.15
CA LYS A 316 11.48 16.67 10.21
C LYS A 316 11.47 18.19 10.04
N ASN A 317 10.28 18.80 9.93
CA ASN A 317 10.15 20.26 9.85
C ASN A 317 10.57 20.97 11.15
N LEU A 318 10.36 20.36 12.32
CA LEU A 318 10.66 20.97 13.62
C LEU A 318 12.11 20.78 14.07
N TYR A 319 12.73 19.63 13.76
CA TYR A 319 14.00 19.21 14.34
C TYR A 319 15.11 18.96 13.30
N GLY A 320 14.82 19.09 12.01
CA GLY A 320 15.78 18.87 10.92
C GLY A 320 16.09 17.39 10.65
N GLU A 321 16.91 17.14 9.63
CA GLU A 321 17.25 15.80 9.11
C GLU A 321 17.99 14.91 10.11
N GLU A 322 18.79 15.52 11.00
CA GLU A 322 19.67 14.76 11.89
C GLU A 322 18.94 14.24 13.13
N ASN A 323 17.97 15.01 13.65
CA ASN A 323 17.38 14.75 14.97
C ASN A 323 15.96 14.20 14.92
N TYR A 324 15.25 14.31 13.79
CA TYR A 324 13.82 13.99 13.77
C TYR A 324 13.50 12.53 14.13
N ILE A 325 14.31 11.55 13.71
CA ILE A 325 14.09 10.14 14.05
C ILE A 325 14.22 9.91 15.56
N GLU A 326 15.21 10.53 16.20
CA GLU A 326 15.43 10.43 17.64
C GLU A 326 14.28 11.09 18.42
N GLU A 327 13.78 12.23 17.96
CA GLU A 327 12.60 12.85 18.55
C GLU A 327 11.33 11.99 18.36
N ILE A 328 11.18 11.31 17.21
CA ILE A 328 10.09 10.34 17.02
C ILE A 328 10.22 9.19 18.02
N ARG A 329 11.42 8.62 18.18
CA ARG A 329 11.71 7.54 19.15
C ARG A 329 11.28 7.95 20.56
N LYS A 330 11.70 9.12 21.02
CA LYS A 330 11.29 9.69 22.32
C LYS A 330 9.78 9.87 22.40
N LYS A 331 9.16 10.43 21.35
CA LYS A 331 7.72 10.69 21.30
C LYS A 331 6.88 9.42 21.39
N ILE A 332 7.31 8.34 20.74
CA ILE A 332 6.59 7.05 20.78
C ILE A 332 6.94 6.22 22.01
N GLY A 333 8.02 6.56 22.72
CA GLY A 333 8.45 5.87 23.93
C GLY A 333 9.22 4.57 23.67
N ALA A 334 9.83 4.43 22.49
CA ALA A 334 10.62 3.24 22.13
C ALA A 334 12.02 3.30 22.72
N ASP A 335 12.61 2.15 23.07
CA ASP A 335 14.01 2.07 23.51
C ASP A 335 14.97 2.29 22.34
N SER A 336 14.62 1.78 21.16
CA SER A 336 15.27 2.13 19.89
C SER A 336 14.25 2.19 18.75
N LEU A 337 14.56 2.97 17.71
CA LEU A 337 13.73 3.08 16.51
C LEU A 337 14.64 3.06 15.28
N ARG A 338 14.28 2.24 14.29
CA ARG A 338 14.91 2.25 12.98
C ARG A 338 13.86 2.15 11.89
N TYR A 339 14.04 2.94 10.84
CA TYR A 339 13.27 2.83 9.61
C TYR A 339 14.10 2.14 8.54
N GLN A 340 13.42 1.52 7.59
CA GLN A 340 14.03 1.06 6.37
C GLN A 340 14.63 2.25 5.60
N THR A 341 15.78 2.04 4.97
CA THR A 341 16.33 3.05 4.07
C THR A 341 15.60 3.02 2.72
N ILE A 342 15.67 4.12 1.96
CA ILE A 342 15.14 4.15 0.60
C ILE A 342 15.83 3.10 -0.28
N ASP A 343 17.14 2.95 -0.16
CA ASP A 343 17.91 2.04 -1.01
C ASP A 343 17.61 0.57 -0.67
N ASP A 344 17.46 0.24 0.61
CA ASP A 344 17.03 -1.10 1.05
C ASP A 344 15.61 -1.43 0.60
N LEU A 345 14.69 -0.45 0.59
CA LEU A 345 13.34 -0.61 0.06
C LEU A 345 13.37 -0.91 -1.44
N VAL A 346 14.12 -0.10 -2.21
CA VAL A 346 14.27 -0.28 -3.67
C VAL A 346 14.88 -1.65 -3.98
N SER A 347 15.94 -2.03 -3.25
CA SER A 347 16.58 -3.33 -3.39
C SER A 347 15.63 -4.48 -3.11
N ALA A 348 14.80 -4.39 -2.06
CA ALA A 348 13.83 -5.43 -1.72
C ALA A 348 12.70 -5.58 -2.75
N ILE A 349 12.30 -4.49 -3.42
CA ILE A 349 11.32 -4.54 -4.50
C ILE A 349 11.94 -5.11 -5.79
N GLY A 350 13.25 -4.96 -5.98
CA GLY A 350 13.94 -5.48 -7.18
C GLY A 350 13.66 -4.67 -8.46
N LYS A 351 13.20 -3.43 -8.31
CA LYS A 351 13.02 -2.45 -9.40
C LYS A 351 14.02 -1.32 -9.25
N SER A 352 14.30 -0.56 -10.32
CA SER A 352 15.11 0.64 -10.18
C SER A 352 14.33 1.75 -9.48
N LYS A 353 15.03 2.64 -8.77
CA LYS A 353 14.41 3.79 -8.08
C LYS A 353 13.59 4.67 -9.01
N ASN A 354 13.99 4.80 -10.28
CA ASN A 354 13.30 5.63 -11.28
C ASN A 354 11.99 4.99 -11.80
N GLN A 355 11.75 3.70 -11.52
CA GLN A 355 10.51 3.01 -11.86
C GLN A 355 9.48 3.06 -10.72
N LEU A 356 9.88 3.52 -9.53
CA LEU A 356 9.04 3.56 -8.34
C LEU A 356 8.64 5.00 -8.00
N CYS A 357 7.44 5.17 -7.46
CA CYS A 357 7.06 6.43 -6.82
C CYS A 357 7.58 6.46 -5.38
N MET A 358 8.39 7.47 -5.06
CA MET A 358 9.01 7.68 -3.75
C MET A 358 8.59 9.03 -3.12
N ALA A 359 7.45 9.57 -3.56
CA ALA A 359 6.97 10.91 -3.24
C ALA A 359 6.65 11.14 -1.75
#